data_AF-A0A926UU24-F1
#
_entry.id   AF-A0A926UU24-F1
#
_cell.length_a   1.000
_cell.length_b   1.000
_cell.length_c   1.000
_cell.angle_alpha   90.00
_cell.angle_beta   90.00
_cell.angle_gamma   90.00
#
_symmetry.space_group_name_H-M   'P 1'
#
loop_
_entity.id
_entity.type
_entity.pdbx_description
1 polymer ?
#
loop_
_entity_poly.entity_id
_entity_poly.type
_entity_poly.pdbx_seq_one_letter_code
_entity_poly.pdbx_strand_id
1 'polypeptide(L)'
;MTQVIERLANATFRSQWQNIPDSTLKLNFDVLIDHFGLTDVGSFCLVHWQAKPKGLRRWGVYCRSADMYYAADEIFFDEGLTIQTLQMDERVVKTVPTAVLFLNGAIAESINNQILVTKL
;
A
#
# COMPACT_ATOMS: atom_id res chain seq x y z
N MET A 1 -20.33 0.65 1.76
CA MET A 1 -19.50 0.80 2.97
C MET A 1 -18.34 1.69 2.58
N THR A 2 -18.08 2.74 3.36
CA THR A 2 -17.07 3.74 3.03
C THR A 2 -15.84 3.53 3.89
N GLN A 3 -14.67 3.45 3.26
CA GLN A 3 -13.39 3.45 3.97
C GLN A 3 -12.88 4.89 4.06
N VAL A 4 -12.38 5.26 5.23
CA VAL A 4 -11.61 6.48 5.46
C VAL A 4 -10.13 6.09 5.56
N ILE A 5 -9.28 6.83 4.87
CA ILE A 5 -7.83 6.71 4.92
C ILE A 5 -7.28 8.05 5.38
N GLU A 6 -6.44 8.02 6.40
CA GLU A 6 -5.81 9.21 6.94
C GLU A 6 -4.31 8.97 7.08
N ARG A 7 -3.50 9.93 6.64
CA ARG A 7 -2.06 9.90 6.88
C ARG A 7 -1.78 10.27 8.33
N LEU A 8 -1.03 9.43 9.03
CA LEU A 8 -0.61 9.66 10.42
C LEU A 8 0.81 10.21 10.51
N ALA A 9 1.71 9.72 9.65
CA ALA A 9 3.11 10.13 9.53
C ALA A 9 3.62 9.73 8.14
N ASN A 10 4.90 9.98 7.86
CA ASN A 10 5.54 9.47 6.64
C ASN A 10 5.32 7.95 6.55
N ALA A 11 4.94 7.49 5.35
CA ALA A 11 4.67 6.09 5.02
C ALA A 11 3.73 5.37 6.00
N THR A 12 2.96 6.10 6.80
CA THR A 12 2.12 5.55 7.88
C THR A 12 0.71 6.09 7.78
N PHE A 13 -0.27 5.18 7.68
CA PHE A 13 -1.66 5.50 7.43
C PHE A 13 -2.60 4.77 8.38
N ARG A 14 -3.70 5.42 8.73
CA ARG A 14 -4.87 4.79 9.35
C ARG A 14 -5.89 4.47 8.27
N SER A 15 -6.28 3.22 8.19
CA SER A 15 -7.41 2.75 7.38
C SER A 15 -8.54 2.34 8.31
N GLN A 16 -9.75 2.87 8.11
CA GLN A 16 -10.90 2.55 8.95
C GLN A 16 -12.17 2.45 8.10
N TRP A 17 -13.05 1.50 8.40
CA TRP A 17 -14.34 1.38 7.75
C TRP A 17 -15.41 2.08 8.59
N GLN A 18 -16.10 3.04 7.99
CA GLN A 18 -17.16 3.77 8.69
C GLN A 18 -18.25 2.80 9.16
N ASN A 19 -18.70 2.99 10.41
CA ASN A 19 -19.74 2.20 11.06
C ASN A 19 -19.42 0.72 11.26
N ILE A 20 -18.15 0.31 11.11
CA ILE A 20 -17.68 -1.03 11.47
C ILE A 20 -16.75 -0.90 12.68
N PRO A 21 -17.19 -1.31 13.89
CA PRO A 21 -16.35 -1.35 15.09
C PRO A 21 -15.07 -2.13 14.83
N ASP A 22 -13.98 -1.71 15.46
CA ASP A 22 -12.68 -2.40 15.45
C ASP A 22 -12.09 -2.66 14.05
N SER A 23 -12.54 -1.91 13.03
CA SER A 23 -12.04 -2.00 11.66
C SER A 23 -10.77 -1.18 11.41
N THR A 24 -10.24 -0.54 12.45
CA THR A 24 -9.08 0.34 12.35
C THR A 24 -7.81 -0.48 12.12
N LEU A 25 -7.11 -0.18 11.04
CA LEU A 25 -5.84 -0.76 10.67
C LEU A 25 -4.79 0.35 10.57
N LYS A 26 -3.67 0.16 11.27
CA LYS A 26 -2.49 1.00 11.09
C LYS A 26 -1.59 0.34 10.05
N LEU A 27 -1.44 0.99 8.91
CA LEU A 27 -0.53 0.60 7.84
C LEU A 27 0.78 1.35 8.06
N ASN A 28 1.89 0.64 8.20
CA ASN A 28 3.21 1.25 8.37
C ASN A 28 4.19 0.62 7.38
N PHE A 29 4.50 1.38 6.33
CA PHE A 29 5.38 0.96 5.25
C PHE A 29 6.86 1.27 5.54
N ASP A 30 7.18 2.14 6.50
CA ASP A 30 8.59 2.44 6.85
C ASP A 30 9.32 1.17 7.27
N VAL A 31 8.66 0.25 7.98
CA VAL A 31 9.26 -1.03 8.40
C VAL A 31 9.69 -1.88 7.19
N LEU A 32 8.90 -1.88 6.10
CA LEU A 32 9.25 -2.56 4.86
C LEU A 32 10.40 -1.84 4.14
N ILE A 33 10.32 -0.51 4.07
CA ILE A 33 11.31 0.34 3.43
C ILE A 33 12.68 0.13 4.08
N ASP A 34 12.75 0.18 5.40
CA ASP A 34 13.98 -0.02 6.16
C ASP A 34 14.51 -1.44 6.00
N HIS A 35 13.63 -2.45 6.14
CA HIS A 35 14.05 -3.85 6.08
C HIS A 35 14.62 -4.27 4.72
N PHE A 36 14.04 -3.77 3.63
CA PHE A 36 14.48 -4.07 2.27
C PHE A 36 15.46 -3.03 1.70
N GLY A 37 15.88 -2.04 2.49
CA GLY A 37 16.85 -1.02 2.07
C GLY A 37 16.33 -0.12 0.93
N LEU A 38 15.05 0.25 0.96
CA LEU A 38 14.39 0.99 -0.12
C LEU A 38 14.52 2.52 0.02
N THR A 39 15.14 3.01 1.10
CA THR A 39 15.22 4.43 1.44
C THR A 39 15.82 5.29 0.33
N ASP A 40 16.84 4.79 -0.35
CA ASP A 40 17.59 5.51 -1.39
C ASP A 40 17.16 5.16 -2.83
N VAL A 41 16.11 4.34 -2.98
CA VAL A 41 15.68 3.81 -4.29
C VAL A 41 14.87 4.83 -5.10
N GLY A 42 14.58 6.01 -4.51
CA GLY A 42 13.83 7.07 -5.15
C GLY A 42 12.32 6.79 -5.12
N SER A 43 11.65 6.97 -6.27
CA SER A 43 10.21 6.76 -6.38
C SER A 43 9.86 5.30 -6.62
N PHE A 44 8.88 4.81 -5.89
CA PHE A 44 8.36 3.46 -6.04
C PHE A 44 6.92 3.35 -5.50
N CYS A 45 6.28 2.25 -5.87
CA CYS A 45 5.00 1.84 -5.28
C CYS A 45 5.12 0.51 -4.55
N LEU A 46 4.42 0.38 -3.42
CA LEU A 46 4.22 -0.88 -2.70
C LEU A 46 2.75 -1.27 -2.78
N VAL A 47 2.46 -2.42 -3.39
CA VAL A 47 1.10 -2.93 -3.57
C VAL A 47 0.88 -4.12 -2.65
N HIS A 48 -0.27 -4.18 -1.97
CA HIS A 48 -0.57 -5.26 -1.03
C HIS A 48 -2.05 -5.60 -0.97
N TRP A 49 -2.36 -6.75 -0.37
CA TRP A 49 -3.73 -7.15 -0.05
C TRP A 49 -4.21 -6.47 1.23
N GLN A 50 -5.15 -5.54 1.06
CA GLN A 50 -5.78 -4.84 2.18
C GLN A 50 -7.03 -5.57 2.66
N ALA A 51 -7.13 -5.74 3.99
CA ALA A 51 -8.31 -6.29 4.65
C ALA A 51 -9.53 -5.36 4.52
N LYS A 52 -10.70 -5.95 4.26
CA LYS A 52 -12.03 -5.33 4.37
C LYS A 52 -12.85 -6.08 5.43
N PRO A 53 -13.93 -5.47 5.95
CA PRO A 53 -14.87 -6.13 6.85
C PRO A 53 -15.42 -7.44 6.24
N LYS A 54 -15.87 -8.35 7.12
CA LYS A 54 -16.45 -9.65 6.75
C LYS A 54 -15.46 -10.58 6.01
N GLY A 55 -14.16 -10.45 6.28
CA GLY A 55 -13.12 -11.29 5.67
C GLY A 55 -12.84 -10.99 4.20
N LEU A 56 -13.43 -9.92 3.64
CA LEU A 56 -13.22 -9.51 2.26
C LEU A 56 -11.84 -8.86 2.08
N ARG A 57 -11.40 -8.72 0.83
CA ARG A 57 -10.10 -8.14 0.46
C ARG A 57 -10.24 -7.16 -0.69
N ARG A 58 -9.29 -6.24 -0.80
CA ARG A 58 -9.03 -5.41 -1.97
C ARG A 58 -7.55 -5.05 -2.06
N TRP A 59 -7.18 -4.29 -3.08
CA TRP A 59 -5.82 -3.82 -3.24
C TRP A 59 -5.58 -2.52 -2.47
N GLY A 60 -4.38 -2.42 -1.91
CA GLY A 60 -3.82 -1.21 -1.32
C GLY A 60 -2.52 -0.84 -2.04
N VAL A 61 -2.31 0.44 -2.29
CA VAL A 61 -1.10 0.94 -2.97
C VAL A 61 -0.54 2.10 -2.18
N TYR A 62 0.69 1.95 -1.67
CA TYR A 62 1.48 3.07 -1.17
C TYR A 62 2.34 3.63 -2.30
N CYS A 63 2.29 4.94 -2.51
CA CYS A 63 3.09 5.67 -3.50
C CYS A 63 4.12 6.54 -2.76
N ARG A 64 5.41 6.23 -2.91
CA ARG A 64 6.49 6.89 -2.17
C ARG A 64 6.65 8.36 -2.56
N SER A 65 6.60 8.66 -3.85
CA SER A 65 6.85 10.03 -4.37
C SER A 65 5.86 11.06 -3.82
N ALA A 66 4.60 10.66 -3.65
CA ALA A 66 3.54 11.52 -3.14
C ALA A 66 3.24 11.30 -1.65
N ASP A 67 3.86 10.28 -1.03
CA ASP A 67 3.54 9.79 0.31
C ASP A 67 2.02 9.61 0.53
N MET A 68 1.38 8.98 -0.45
CA MET A 68 -0.06 8.72 -0.48
C MET A 68 -0.36 7.23 -0.43
N TYR A 69 -1.51 6.90 0.15
CA TYR A 69 -2.04 5.55 0.18
C TYR A 69 -3.42 5.48 -0.48
N TYR A 70 -3.54 4.61 -1.47
CA TYR A 70 -4.75 4.36 -2.24
C TYR A 70 -5.28 2.96 -1.93
N ALA A 71 -6.57 2.77 -2.12
CA ALA A 71 -7.16 1.45 -2.00
C ALA A 71 -8.38 1.31 -2.92
N ALA A 72 -8.38 0.27 -3.74
CA ALA A 72 -9.37 0.02 -4.78
C ALA A 72 -9.57 -1.50 -4.99
N ASP A 73 -10.72 -1.87 -5.56
CA ASP A 73 -11.00 -3.28 -5.87
C ASP A 73 -10.24 -3.73 -7.15
N GLU A 74 -9.86 -2.77 -8.01
CA GLU A 74 -9.07 -2.99 -9.22
C GLU A 74 -7.86 -2.05 -9.27
N ILE A 75 -6.74 -2.57 -9.75
CA ILE A 75 -5.51 -1.82 -10.00
C ILE A 75 -4.98 -2.17 -11.39
N PHE A 76 -4.49 -1.17 -12.11
CA PHE A 76 -3.92 -1.32 -13.44
C PHE A 76 -2.44 -0.97 -13.39
N PHE A 77 -1.65 -1.73 -14.13
CA PHE A 77 -0.21 -1.54 -14.23
C PHE A 77 0.12 -1.23 -15.69
N ASP A 78 0.89 -0.16 -15.91
CA ASP A 78 1.46 0.11 -17.22
C ASP A 78 2.46 -0.98 -17.63
N GLU A 79 2.61 -1.15 -18.94
CA GLU A 79 3.60 -2.04 -19.51
C GLU A 79 5.03 -1.60 -19.14
N GLY A 80 5.93 -2.57 -18.94
CA GLY A 80 7.35 -2.30 -18.67
C GLY A 80 7.69 -1.95 -17.22
N LEU A 81 6.72 -2.02 -16.30
CA LEU A 81 6.99 -2.01 -14.86
C LEU A 81 7.76 -3.27 -14.44
N THR A 82 8.83 -3.09 -13.69
CA THR A 82 9.54 -4.21 -13.05
C THR A 82 8.92 -4.46 -11.69
N ILE A 83 8.37 -5.66 -11.51
CA ILE A 83 7.69 -6.06 -10.28
C ILE A 83 8.57 -7.07 -9.54
N GLN A 84 8.86 -6.78 -8.28
CA GLN A 84 9.48 -7.72 -7.35
C GLN A 84 8.51 -8.06 -6.23
N THR A 85 8.53 -9.28 -5.72
CA THR A 85 7.75 -9.67 -4.56
C THR A 85 8.63 -9.62 -3.32
N LEU A 86 8.23 -8.83 -2.34
CA LEU A 86 8.95 -8.70 -1.07
C LEU A 86 8.06 -9.22 0.05
N GLN A 87 8.62 -10.06 0.93
CA GLN A 87 7.90 -10.60 2.07
C GLN A 87 8.80 -10.65 3.29
N MET A 88 8.35 -10.04 4.38
CA MET A 88 8.99 -10.14 5.68
C MET A 88 8.59 -11.43 6.38
N ASP A 89 9.45 -11.90 7.28
CA ASP A 89 9.08 -12.95 8.22
C ASP A 89 8.11 -12.42 9.27
N GLU A 90 6.88 -12.92 9.26
CA GLU A 90 5.81 -12.43 10.17
C GLU A 90 6.06 -12.79 11.63
N ARG A 91 7.02 -13.69 11.93
CA ARG A 91 7.39 -14.01 13.32
C ARG A 91 8.09 -12.85 14.02
N VAL A 92 8.71 -11.95 13.27
CA VAL A 92 9.52 -10.86 13.81
C VAL A 92 8.83 -9.49 13.76
N VAL A 93 7.78 -9.34 12.94
CA VAL A 93 7.19 -8.02 12.65
C VAL A 93 5.72 -7.96 13.06
N LYS A 94 5.38 -6.94 13.85
CA LYS A 94 4.01 -6.69 14.35
C LYS A 94 3.33 -5.53 13.61
N THR A 95 3.57 -5.40 12.31
CA THR A 95 2.93 -4.39 11.46
C THR A 95 2.35 -5.00 10.21
N VAL A 96 1.45 -4.27 9.55
CA VAL A 96 0.98 -4.56 8.20
C VAL A 96 1.25 -3.37 7.28
N PRO A 97 1.44 -3.62 5.98
CA PRO A 97 1.62 -4.94 5.36
C PRO A 97 2.99 -5.58 5.64
N THR A 98 3.07 -6.90 5.48
CA THR A 98 4.29 -7.73 5.59
C THR A 98 4.74 -8.31 4.25
N ALA A 99 3.83 -8.44 3.29
CA ALA A 99 4.07 -8.92 1.94
C ALA A 99 3.54 -7.91 0.92
N VAL A 100 4.38 -7.54 -0.04
CA VAL A 100 4.10 -6.48 -1.03
C VAL A 100 4.67 -6.82 -2.39
N LEU A 101 4.03 -6.31 -3.44
CA LEU A 101 4.68 -6.12 -4.73
C LEU A 101 5.41 -4.77 -4.68
N PHE A 102 6.69 -4.79 -5.01
CA PHE A 102 7.54 -3.63 -5.14
C PHE A 102 7.70 -3.27 -6.60
N LEU A 103 7.29 -2.05 -6.96
CA LEU A 103 7.38 -1.51 -8.30
C LEU A 103 8.34 -0.32 -8.28
N ASN A 104 9.60 -0.58 -8.65
CA ASN A 104 10.65 0.42 -8.67
C ASN A 104 10.44 1.42 -9.81
N GLY A 105 10.69 2.70 -9.55
CA GLY A 105 10.52 3.76 -10.54
C GLY A 105 9.05 3.94 -10.94
N ALA A 106 8.14 3.78 -10.00
CA ALA A 106 6.70 3.85 -10.26
C ALA A 106 6.01 4.96 -9.45
N ILE A 107 4.89 5.44 -9.98
CA ILE A 107 3.91 6.31 -9.30
C ILE A 107 2.53 5.68 -9.39
N ALA A 108 1.64 6.08 -8.48
CA ALA A 108 0.25 5.67 -8.50
C ALA A 108 -0.66 6.88 -8.42
N GLU A 109 -1.74 6.83 -9.20
CA GLU A 109 -2.77 7.86 -9.24
C GLU A 109 -4.16 7.21 -9.19
N SER A 110 -5.13 7.94 -8.63
CA SER A 110 -6.52 7.51 -8.60
C SER A 110 -7.28 8.17 -9.74
N ILE A 111 -7.81 7.38 -10.68
CA ILE A 111 -8.57 7.84 -11.85
C ILE A 111 -9.91 7.10 -11.85
N ASN A 112 -11.03 7.82 -11.78
CA ASN A 112 -12.39 7.24 -11.86
C ASN A 112 -12.64 6.04 -10.91
N ASN A 113 -12.16 6.14 -9.66
CA ASN A 113 -12.20 5.07 -8.63
C ASN A 113 -11.32 3.83 -8.91
N GLN A 114 -10.48 3.88 -9.93
CA GLN A 114 -9.44 2.89 -10.20
C GLN A 114 -8.07 3.46 -9.80
N ILE A 115 -7.11 2.58 -9.53
CA ILE A 115 -5.72 2.99 -9.31
C ILE A 115 -4.92 2.59 -10.54
N LEU A 116 -4.26 3.56 -11.15
CA LEU A 116 -3.30 3.32 -12.22
C LEU A 116 -1.89 3.47 -11.63
N VAL A 117 -1.06 2.46 -11.82
CA VAL A 117 0.36 2.47 -11.46
C VAL A 117 1.17 2.56 -12.74
N THR A 118 1.92 3.64 -12.90
CA THR A 118 2.69 3.95 -14.11
C THR A 118 4.17 4.03 -13.80
N LYS A 119 5.00 3.88 -14.84
CA LYS A 119 6.45 4.06 -14.76
C LYS A 119 6.81 5.55 -14.85
N LEU A 120 7.75 5.99 -14.03
CA LEU A 120 8.39 7.31 -14.10
C LEU A 120 9.38 7.42 -15.25
#